data_AF-A0A2G6QNW6-F1
#
_entry.id   AF-A0A2G6QNW6-F1
#
_cell.length_a   1.000
_cell.length_b   1.000
_cell.length_c   1.000
_cell.angle_alpha   90.00
_cell.angle_beta   90.00
_cell.angle_gamma   90.00
#
_symmetry.space_group_name_H-M   'P 1'
#
loop_
_entity.id
_entity.type
_entity.pdbx_description
1 polymer ?
#
loop_
_entity_poly.entity_id
_entity_poly.type
_entity_poly.pdbx_seq_one_letter_code
_entity_poly.pdbx_strand_id
1 'polypeptide(L)'
;MDEKVIAAINQNAVLRSLELLCAIDNQAKEKITGKNINIRFSVPGLNPMILVFSDGKLKAVFDNSVKTNVHLRFTGVEHFNKMVNGEAMPIPTKGFFKLSFLQGAFTELTNLLESYLKPDAERLKTDKSFAEINTKLTAYVAFSALSEIANHDKVGKMVADHTPHGRLVIKVANEPFIAVNVDNGEFSTDMQNCENPTAIMAFDDMDTAGGILRGEIDSFGAIGRGKLGVFGNINMIDHINKLLGLVARYLD
;
A
#
# COMPACT_ATOMS: atom_id res chain seq x y z
N MET A 1 -17.30 -1.43 -10.58
CA MET A 1 -16.03 -2.08 -10.18
C MET A 1 -16.33 -3.01 -9.01
N ASP A 2 -15.56 -4.08 -8.80
CA ASP A 2 -15.88 -5.04 -7.74
C ASP A 2 -15.61 -4.42 -6.35
N GLU A 3 -16.67 -4.19 -5.56
CA GLU A 3 -16.62 -3.58 -4.24
C GLU A 3 -15.73 -4.33 -3.25
N LYS A 4 -15.62 -5.66 -3.39
CA LYS A 4 -14.76 -6.47 -2.54
C LYS A 4 -13.28 -6.21 -2.85
N VAL A 5 -12.94 -6.09 -4.13
CA VAL A 5 -11.57 -5.77 -4.56
C VAL A 5 -11.19 -4.37 -4.08
N ILE A 6 -12.08 -3.38 -4.22
CA ILE A 6 -11.87 -2.02 -3.69
C ILE A 6 -11.63 -2.05 -2.18
N ALA A 7 -12.46 -2.78 -1.43
CA ALA A 7 -12.32 -2.88 0.02
C ALA A 7 -11.01 -3.57 0.43
N ALA A 8 -10.59 -4.59 -0.32
CA ALA A 8 -9.32 -5.27 -0.10
C ALA A 8 -8.13 -4.33 -0.36
N ILE A 9 -8.15 -3.57 -1.45
CA ILE A 9 -7.15 -2.54 -1.76
C ILE A 9 -7.11 -1.46 -0.66
N ASN A 10 -8.27 -0.94 -0.28
CA ASN A 10 -8.38 0.06 0.78
C ASN A 10 -7.81 -0.43 2.11
N GLN A 11 -8.03 -1.70 2.47
CA GLN A 11 -7.52 -2.26 3.72
C GLN A 11 -6.02 -2.60 3.63
N ASN A 12 -5.64 -3.38 2.62
CA ASN A 12 -4.35 -4.07 2.55
C ASN A 12 -3.27 -3.28 1.80
N ALA A 13 -3.65 -2.27 1.00
CA ALA A 13 -2.73 -1.35 0.35
C ALA A 13 -2.76 0.02 1.04
N VAL A 14 -3.90 0.71 1.00
CA VAL A 14 -4.00 2.11 1.47
C VAL A 14 -3.85 2.19 2.99
N LEU A 15 -4.73 1.56 3.76
CA LEU A 15 -4.68 1.66 5.22
C LEU A 15 -3.44 0.96 5.81
N ARG A 16 -2.99 -0.15 5.22
CA ARG A 16 -1.73 -0.82 5.58
C ARG A 16 -0.50 0.07 5.38
N SER A 17 -0.51 0.98 4.39
CA SER A 17 0.62 1.88 4.12
C SER A 17 0.92 2.88 5.24
N LEU A 18 0.02 3.03 6.22
CA LEU A 18 0.30 3.75 7.47
C LEU A 18 1.54 3.21 8.20
N GLU A 19 1.84 1.91 8.07
CA GLU A 19 3.04 1.31 8.64
C GLU A 19 4.30 1.90 8.02
N LEU A 20 4.34 1.97 6.68
CA LEU A 20 5.44 2.58 5.95
C LEU A 20 5.54 4.08 6.28
N LEU A 21 4.42 4.81 6.25
CA LEU A 21 4.40 6.24 6.55
C LEU A 21 5.02 6.53 7.93
N CYS A 22 4.61 5.80 8.97
CA CYS A 22 5.15 5.98 10.32
C CYS A 22 6.64 5.62 10.44
N ALA A 23 7.17 4.80 9.52
CA ALA A 23 8.57 4.43 9.49
C ALA A 23 9.45 5.47 8.79
N ILE A 24 8.92 6.21 7.81
CA ILE A 24 9.71 7.11 6.93
C ILE A 24 9.42 8.60 7.11
N ASP A 25 8.32 8.98 7.77
CA ASP A 25 7.92 10.37 7.98
C ASP A 25 7.99 10.77 9.47
N ASN A 26 8.72 11.85 9.77
CA ASN A 26 8.90 12.32 11.14
C ASN A 26 7.60 12.87 11.76
N GLN A 27 6.76 13.56 10.99
CA GLN A 27 5.48 14.09 11.48
C GLN A 27 4.53 12.95 11.86
N ALA A 28 4.48 11.90 11.05
CA ALA A 28 3.72 10.69 11.33
C ALA A 28 4.22 10.01 12.61
N LYS A 29 5.55 9.88 12.77
CA LYS A 29 6.18 9.30 13.95
C LYS A 29 5.87 10.08 15.23
N GLU A 30 5.88 11.41 15.16
CA GLU A 30 5.51 12.28 16.29
C GLU A 30 4.06 12.03 16.75
N LYS A 31 3.11 11.89 15.81
CA LYS A 31 1.69 11.63 16.11
C LYS A 31 1.46 10.34 16.89
N ILE A 32 2.30 9.32 16.65
CA ILE A 32 2.20 8.01 17.29
C ILE A 32 3.14 7.82 18.49
N THR A 33 3.98 8.82 18.80
CA THR A 33 4.91 8.74 19.93
C THR A 33 4.17 8.60 21.26
N GLY A 34 4.58 7.63 22.08
CA GLY A 34 3.96 7.32 23.37
C GLY A 34 2.56 6.69 23.28
N LYS A 35 2.06 6.38 22.08
CA LYS A 35 0.77 5.72 21.88
C LYS A 35 0.93 4.21 22.00
N ASN A 36 0.15 3.62 22.90
CA ASN A 36 0.04 2.17 23.08
C ASN A 36 -1.43 1.77 22.90
N ILE A 37 -1.83 1.56 21.65
CA ILE A 37 -3.22 1.31 21.29
C ILE A 37 -3.29 0.40 20.07
N ASN A 38 -4.16 -0.60 20.12
CA ASN A 38 -4.36 -1.54 19.03
C ASN A 38 -5.78 -1.37 18.49
N ILE A 39 -5.91 -1.07 17.20
CA ILE A 39 -7.19 -0.84 16.52
C ILE A 39 -7.48 -2.01 15.59
N ARG A 40 -8.59 -2.71 15.80
CA ARG A 40 -9.08 -3.74 14.89
C ARG A 40 -10.10 -3.16 13.92
N PHE A 41 -9.91 -3.44 12.63
CA PHE A 41 -10.87 -3.24 11.57
C PHE A 41 -11.48 -4.59 11.21
N SER A 42 -12.81 -4.69 11.23
CA SER A 42 -13.52 -5.92 10.86
C SER A 42 -14.56 -5.64 9.79
N VAL A 43 -14.20 -6.01 8.57
CA VAL A 43 -15.02 -5.87 7.36
C VAL A 43 -15.48 -7.27 6.94
N PRO A 44 -16.79 -7.57 6.94
CA PRO A 44 -17.30 -8.84 6.43
C PRO A 44 -16.80 -9.10 5.00
N GLY A 45 -16.22 -10.29 4.77
CA GLY A 45 -15.65 -10.67 3.48
C GLY A 45 -14.13 -10.45 3.34
N LEU A 46 -13.49 -9.81 4.32
CA LEU A 46 -12.03 -9.62 4.38
C LEU A 46 -11.46 -10.22 5.67
N ASN A 47 -10.17 -10.57 5.66
CA ASN A 47 -9.46 -10.93 6.87
C ASN A 47 -9.29 -9.67 7.76
N PRO A 48 -9.65 -9.69 9.06
CA PRO A 48 -9.51 -8.51 9.90
C PRO A 48 -8.07 -8.03 10.00
N MET A 49 -7.88 -6.72 9.85
CA MET A 49 -6.59 -6.06 10.08
C MET A 49 -6.57 -5.43 11.47
N ILE A 50 -5.42 -5.51 12.13
CA ILE A 50 -5.14 -4.83 13.39
C ILE A 50 -3.96 -3.90 13.19
N LEU A 51 -4.15 -2.61 13.45
CA LEU A 51 -3.06 -1.64 13.54
C LEU A 51 -2.58 -1.61 14.99
N VAL A 52 -1.35 -2.04 15.21
CA VAL A 52 -0.68 -2.10 16.52
C VAL A 52 0.23 -0.88 16.65
N PHE A 53 -0.13 0.01 17.57
CA PHE A 53 0.69 1.17 17.92
C PHE A 53 1.43 0.85 19.21
N SER A 54 2.76 0.81 19.15
CA SER A 54 3.62 0.54 20.30
C SER A 54 5.01 1.12 20.08
N ASP A 55 5.61 1.71 21.11
CA ASP A 55 6.99 2.22 21.09
C ASP A 55 7.29 3.19 19.92
N GLY A 56 6.31 4.05 19.58
CA GLY A 56 6.45 4.99 18.47
C GLY A 56 6.55 4.32 17.10
N LYS A 57 6.08 3.07 16.99
CA LYS A 57 5.96 2.31 15.74
C LYS A 57 4.52 1.91 15.51
N LEU A 58 4.18 1.74 14.24
CA LEU A 58 2.92 1.19 13.79
C LEU A 58 3.23 -0.12 13.07
N LYS A 59 2.47 -1.18 13.33
CA LYS A 59 2.48 -2.41 12.54
C LYS A 59 1.07 -2.83 12.16
N ALA A 60 0.87 -3.18 10.90
CA ALA A 60 -0.34 -3.82 10.43
C ALA A 60 -0.19 -5.34 10.56
N VAL A 61 -1.08 -5.98 11.32
CA VAL A 61 -1.07 -7.43 11.52
C VAL A 61 -2.44 -8.02 11.20
N PHE A 62 -2.44 -9.26 10.72
CA PHE A 62 -3.64 -10.03 10.37
C PHE A 62 -3.88 -11.20 11.34
N ASP A 63 -3.09 -11.26 12.42
CA ASP A 63 -3.26 -12.25 13.49
C ASP A 63 -4.40 -11.82 14.43
N ASN A 64 -5.49 -12.59 14.39
CA ASN A 64 -6.69 -12.36 15.18
C ASN A 64 -6.50 -12.64 16.68
N SER A 65 -5.36 -13.21 17.11
CA SER A 65 -5.02 -13.45 18.52
C SER A 65 -4.57 -12.19 19.26
N VAL A 66 -4.17 -11.14 18.51
CA VAL A 66 -3.67 -9.89 19.08
C VAL A 66 -4.76 -9.17 19.88
N LYS A 67 -4.46 -8.84 21.14
CA LYS A 67 -5.38 -8.09 22.00
C LYS A 67 -5.58 -6.67 21.47
N THR A 68 -6.83 -6.24 21.38
CA THR A 68 -7.21 -4.93 20.83
C THR A 68 -7.82 -4.01 21.88
N ASN A 69 -7.56 -2.71 21.76
CA ASN A 69 -8.15 -1.68 22.60
C ASN A 69 -9.41 -1.09 21.97
N VAL A 70 -9.40 -0.95 20.65
CA VAL A 70 -10.49 -0.42 19.83
C VAL A 70 -10.92 -1.48 18.82
N HIS A 71 -12.23 -1.60 18.60
CA HIS A 71 -12.78 -2.46 17.56
C HIS A 71 -13.79 -1.68 16.73
N LEU A 72 -13.43 -1.46 15.47
CA LEU A 72 -14.25 -0.81 14.45
C LEU A 72 -14.84 -1.89 13.54
N ARG A 73 -16.17 -1.99 13.52
CA ARG A 73 -16.90 -2.93 12.69
C ARG A 73 -17.60 -2.24 11.53
N PHE A 74 -17.71 -2.98 10.43
CA PHE A 74 -18.45 -2.57 9.24
C PHE A 74 -19.54 -3.61 8.97
N THR A 75 -20.59 -3.18 8.28
CA THR A 75 -21.72 -4.05 7.89
C THR A 75 -21.42 -4.86 6.64
N GLY A 76 -20.44 -4.43 5.83
CA GLY A 76 -19.98 -5.08 4.61
C GLY A 76 -18.90 -4.24 3.93
N VAL A 77 -18.42 -4.72 2.77
CA VAL A 77 -17.38 -4.06 1.97
C VAL A 77 -17.79 -2.66 1.49
N GLU A 78 -19.05 -2.48 1.08
CA GLU A 78 -19.57 -1.17 0.65
C GLU A 78 -19.52 -0.12 1.78
N HIS A 79 -19.86 -0.52 3.01
CA HIS A 79 -19.80 0.39 4.17
C HIS A 79 -18.34 0.77 4.48
N PHE A 80 -17.40 -0.17 4.35
CA PHE A 80 -15.99 0.14 4.52
C PHE A 80 -15.48 1.11 3.44
N ASN A 81 -15.83 0.90 2.18
CA ASN A 81 -15.47 1.79 1.07
C ASN A 81 -16.02 3.21 1.29
N LYS A 82 -17.29 3.34 1.68
CA LYS A 82 -17.88 4.64 2.05
C LYS A 82 -17.13 5.33 3.18
N MET A 83 -16.65 4.59 4.17
CA MET A 83 -15.85 5.18 5.26
C MET A 83 -14.52 5.74 4.75
N VAL A 84 -13.84 5.00 3.88
CA VAL A 84 -12.58 5.48 3.26
C VAL A 84 -12.83 6.75 2.43
N ASN A 85 -13.99 6.85 1.78
CA ASN A 85 -14.40 8.04 1.03
C ASN A 85 -14.95 9.18 1.91
N GLY A 86 -14.98 9.03 3.23
CA GLY A 86 -15.51 10.05 4.15
C GLY A 86 -17.05 10.15 4.18
N GLU A 87 -17.75 9.18 3.59
CA GLU A 87 -19.23 9.15 3.45
C GLU A 87 -19.93 8.33 4.54
N ALA A 88 -19.19 7.55 5.33
CA ALA A 88 -19.74 6.72 6.40
C ALA A 88 -18.81 6.66 7.62
N MET A 89 -19.37 6.27 8.77
CA MET A 89 -18.63 6.09 10.02
C MET A 89 -18.64 4.62 10.43
N PRO A 90 -17.50 4.06 10.91
CA PRO A 90 -17.47 2.71 11.44
C PRO A 90 -18.38 2.57 12.67
N ILE A 91 -18.79 1.35 12.99
CA ILE A 91 -19.54 1.03 14.21
C ILE A 91 -18.53 0.63 15.29
N PRO A 92 -18.26 1.47 16.32
CA PRO A 92 -17.32 1.12 17.37
C PRO A 92 -17.96 0.13 18.35
N THR A 93 -17.43 -1.09 18.45
CA THR A 93 -17.93 -2.12 19.39
C THR A 93 -17.02 -2.33 20.59
N LYS A 94 -15.84 -1.69 20.61
CA LYS A 94 -14.92 -1.64 21.75
C LYS A 94 -14.12 -0.35 21.73
N GLY A 95 -13.77 0.18 22.90
CA GLY A 95 -12.82 1.29 23.03
C GLY A 95 -13.45 2.68 22.98
N PHE A 96 -14.71 2.84 23.43
CA PHE A 96 -15.40 4.14 23.46
C PHE A 96 -14.59 5.24 24.18
N PHE A 97 -13.89 4.92 25.27
CA PHE A 97 -12.99 5.85 25.97
C PHE A 97 -11.69 6.20 25.20
N LYS A 98 -11.49 5.65 24.00
CA LYS A 98 -10.36 5.93 23.11
C LYS A 98 -10.77 6.74 21.87
N LEU A 99 -11.99 7.28 21.85
CA LEU A 99 -12.48 8.18 20.79
C LEU A 99 -11.56 9.39 20.57
N SER A 100 -10.94 9.93 21.62
CA SER A 100 -9.99 11.04 21.49
C SER A 100 -8.72 10.67 20.71
N PHE A 101 -8.29 9.41 20.75
CA PHE A 101 -7.20 8.95 19.88
C PHE A 101 -7.64 8.87 18.43
N LEU A 102 -8.83 8.32 18.19
CA LEU A 102 -9.40 8.17 16.85
C LEU A 102 -9.60 9.53 16.18
N GLN A 103 -10.22 10.48 16.87
CA GLN A 103 -10.54 11.82 16.37
C GLN A 103 -9.33 12.78 16.34
N GLY A 104 -8.25 12.45 17.04
CA GLY A 104 -7.03 13.24 17.11
C GLY A 104 -5.92 12.62 16.28
N ALA A 105 -4.97 11.97 16.96
CA ALA A 105 -3.75 11.45 16.35
C ALA A 105 -3.99 10.50 15.17
N PHE A 106 -5.03 9.65 15.21
CA PHE A 106 -5.32 8.74 14.10
C PHE A 106 -5.88 9.49 12.89
N THR A 107 -6.86 10.40 13.07
CA THR A 107 -7.36 11.27 11.99
C THR A 107 -6.25 12.12 11.38
N GLU A 108 -5.38 12.72 12.19
CA GLU A 108 -4.25 13.49 11.67
C GLU A 108 -3.26 12.62 10.88
N LEU A 109 -3.06 11.37 11.30
CA LEU A 109 -2.20 10.42 10.60
C LEU A 109 -2.81 10.00 9.25
N THR A 110 -4.12 9.76 9.20
CA THR A 110 -4.81 9.44 7.93
C THR A 110 -4.87 10.63 6.99
N ASN A 111 -5.05 11.85 7.50
CA ASN A 111 -5.01 13.08 6.68
C ASN A 111 -3.60 13.31 6.11
N LEU A 112 -2.55 13.02 6.88
CA LEU A 112 -1.18 13.09 6.40
C LEU A 112 -0.94 12.06 5.29
N LEU A 113 -1.39 10.81 5.47
CA LEU A 113 -1.34 9.79 4.42
C LEU A 113 -2.06 10.25 3.15
N GLU A 114 -3.27 10.79 3.27
CA GLU A 114 -4.04 11.30 2.14
C GLU A 114 -3.28 12.41 1.42
N SER A 115 -2.64 13.33 2.14
CA SER A 115 -1.84 14.40 1.53
C SER A 115 -0.66 13.88 0.70
N TYR A 116 -0.10 12.72 1.07
CA TYR A 116 0.96 12.07 0.29
C TYR A 116 0.41 11.31 -0.91
N LEU A 117 -0.73 10.62 -0.78
CA LEU A 117 -1.32 9.84 -1.87
C LEU A 117 -2.06 10.69 -2.90
N LYS A 118 -2.51 11.88 -2.51
CA LYS A 118 -3.11 12.91 -3.38
C LYS A 118 -2.27 14.20 -3.29
N PRO A 119 -1.05 14.19 -3.84
CA PRO A 119 -0.10 15.27 -3.63
C PRO A 119 -0.48 16.54 -4.39
N ASP A 120 -0.11 17.69 -3.81
CA ASP A 120 -0.09 18.96 -4.52
C ASP A 120 1.11 19.02 -5.49
N ALA A 121 0.85 19.40 -6.74
CA ALA A 121 1.86 19.37 -7.81
C ALA A 121 3.03 20.35 -7.56
N GLU A 122 2.78 21.49 -6.92
CA GLU A 122 3.83 22.45 -6.60
C GLU A 122 4.68 21.97 -5.41
N ARG A 123 4.05 21.35 -4.41
CA ARG A 123 4.77 20.73 -3.30
C ARG A 123 5.68 19.60 -3.77
N LEU A 124 5.25 18.76 -4.71
CA LEU A 124 6.11 17.72 -5.30
C LEU A 124 7.38 18.29 -5.95
N LYS A 125 7.29 19.46 -6.59
CA LYS A 125 8.45 20.08 -7.27
C LYS A 125 9.40 20.77 -6.29
N THR A 126 8.86 21.32 -5.20
CA THR A 126 9.59 22.23 -4.31
C THR A 126 10.11 21.55 -3.04
N ASP A 127 9.45 20.49 -2.57
CA ASP A 127 9.81 19.76 -1.36
C ASP A 127 10.29 18.35 -1.72
N LYS A 128 11.62 18.19 -1.79
CA LYS A 128 12.26 16.91 -2.12
C LYS A 128 11.93 15.79 -1.13
N SER A 129 11.87 16.11 0.17
CA SER A 129 11.54 15.11 1.19
C SER A 129 10.12 14.62 1.01
N PHE A 130 9.20 15.53 0.69
CA PHE A 130 7.82 15.18 0.39
C PHE A 130 7.72 14.32 -0.87
N ALA A 131 8.42 14.67 -1.95
CA ALA A 131 8.43 13.89 -3.19
C ALA A 131 8.98 12.47 -3.01
N GLU A 132 10.02 12.29 -2.19
CA GLU A 132 10.57 10.98 -1.86
C GLU A 132 9.57 10.11 -1.07
N ILE A 133 8.91 10.68 -0.06
CA ILE A 133 7.90 9.97 0.75
C ILE A 133 6.66 9.63 -0.10
N ASN A 134 6.18 10.58 -0.91
CA ASN A 134 5.13 10.33 -1.90
C ASN A 134 5.49 9.14 -2.80
N THR A 135 6.66 9.18 -3.44
CA THR A 135 7.09 8.12 -4.36
C THR A 135 7.11 6.75 -3.68
N LYS A 136 7.66 6.67 -2.47
CA LYS A 136 7.70 5.43 -1.68
C LYS A 136 6.29 4.92 -1.34
N LEU A 137 5.41 5.80 -0.87
CA LEU A 137 4.04 5.43 -0.52
C LEU A 137 3.22 5.02 -1.76
N THR A 138 3.28 5.80 -2.84
CA THR A 138 2.60 5.50 -4.11
C THR A 138 3.04 4.16 -4.67
N ALA A 139 4.35 3.88 -4.68
CA ALA A 139 4.87 2.58 -5.08
C ALA A 139 4.33 1.45 -4.20
N TYR A 140 4.41 1.60 -2.88
CA TYR A 140 3.93 0.57 -1.94
C TYR A 140 2.44 0.29 -2.11
N VAL A 141 1.63 1.35 -2.22
CA VAL A 141 0.19 1.23 -2.46
C VAL A 141 -0.09 0.59 -3.81
N ALA A 142 0.62 0.97 -4.88
CA ALA A 142 0.42 0.41 -6.22
C ALA A 142 0.72 -1.10 -6.27
N PHE A 143 1.86 -1.54 -5.73
CA PHE A 143 2.23 -2.96 -5.73
C PHE A 143 1.36 -3.80 -4.76
N SER A 144 0.96 -3.23 -3.62
CA SER A 144 0.01 -3.88 -2.72
C SER A 144 -1.37 -4.00 -3.37
N ALA A 145 -1.86 -2.94 -4.02
CA ALA A 145 -3.14 -2.96 -4.75
C ALA A 145 -3.11 -3.97 -5.90
N LEU A 146 -2.00 -4.06 -6.63
CA LEU A 146 -1.75 -5.08 -7.64
C LEU A 146 -1.93 -6.49 -7.07
N SER A 147 -1.42 -6.76 -5.86
CA SER A 147 -1.57 -8.07 -5.22
C SER A 147 -3.04 -8.39 -4.94
N GLU A 148 -3.79 -7.41 -4.44
CA GLU A 148 -5.23 -7.58 -4.21
C GLU A 148 -6.01 -7.78 -5.52
N ILE A 149 -5.66 -7.07 -6.59
CA ILE A 149 -6.25 -7.26 -7.93
C ILE A 149 -5.96 -8.67 -8.43
N ALA A 150 -4.70 -9.11 -8.37
CA ALA A 150 -4.31 -10.46 -8.77
C ALA A 150 -5.10 -11.54 -7.99
N ASN A 151 -5.32 -11.33 -6.70
CA ASN A 151 -5.96 -12.30 -5.82
C ASN A 151 -7.49 -12.29 -5.85
N HIS A 152 -8.12 -11.19 -6.28
CA HIS A 152 -9.56 -10.99 -6.11
C HIS A 152 -10.29 -10.57 -7.37
N ASP A 153 -9.68 -9.78 -8.26
CA ASP A 153 -10.31 -9.37 -9.52
C ASP A 153 -10.38 -10.53 -10.53
N LYS A 154 -11.43 -10.56 -11.34
CA LYS A 154 -11.63 -11.63 -12.35
C LYS A 154 -10.54 -11.62 -13.42
N VAL A 155 -10.18 -10.44 -13.94
CA VAL A 155 -9.12 -10.32 -14.95
C VAL A 155 -7.75 -10.47 -14.29
N GLY A 156 -7.58 -9.88 -13.11
CA GLY A 156 -6.38 -10.03 -12.29
C GLY A 156 -6.00 -11.49 -12.04
N LYS A 157 -6.98 -12.32 -11.63
CA LYS A 157 -6.77 -13.77 -11.43
C LYS A 157 -6.32 -14.50 -12.69
N MET A 158 -6.88 -14.17 -13.86
CA MET A 158 -6.44 -14.80 -15.10
C MET A 158 -4.97 -14.51 -15.41
N VAL A 159 -4.50 -13.29 -15.09
CA VAL A 159 -3.07 -12.95 -15.22
C VAL A 159 -2.25 -13.67 -14.15
N ALA A 160 -2.74 -13.70 -12.91
CA ALA A 160 -2.09 -14.34 -11.78
C ALA A 160 -1.85 -15.84 -12.00
N ASP A 161 -2.85 -16.56 -12.52
CA ASP A 161 -2.81 -18.01 -12.80
C ASP A 161 -1.72 -18.40 -13.82
N HIS A 162 -1.31 -17.45 -14.67
CA HIS A 162 -0.26 -17.65 -15.67
C HIS A 162 1.07 -17.01 -15.26
N THR A 163 1.16 -16.37 -14.10
CA THR A 163 2.38 -15.73 -13.64
C THR A 163 3.34 -16.76 -13.05
N PRO A 164 4.61 -16.80 -13.51
CA PRO A 164 5.61 -17.70 -12.93
C PRO A 164 5.78 -17.48 -11.44
N HIS A 165 5.95 -18.56 -10.70
CA HIS A 165 6.34 -18.51 -9.28
C HIS A 165 7.64 -17.76 -9.10
N GLY A 166 7.72 -17.01 -8.02
CA GLY A 166 8.95 -16.31 -7.67
C GLY A 166 8.71 -14.99 -6.99
N ARG A 167 9.75 -14.17 -7.01
CA ARG A 167 9.74 -12.86 -6.36
C ARG A 167 10.27 -11.80 -7.29
N LEU A 168 9.46 -10.77 -7.51
CA LEU A 168 9.90 -9.51 -8.11
C LEU A 168 10.41 -8.61 -6.99
N VAL A 169 11.62 -8.09 -7.13
CA VAL A 169 12.14 -7.02 -6.27
C VAL A 169 12.17 -5.72 -7.05
N ILE A 170 11.57 -4.69 -6.45
CA ILE A 170 11.61 -3.32 -6.93
C ILE A 170 12.76 -2.62 -6.20
N LYS A 171 13.66 -2.02 -6.98
CA LYS A 171 14.81 -1.25 -6.51
C LYS A 171 14.70 0.19 -6.97
N VAL A 172 15.18 1.11 -6.14
CA VAL A 172 15.39 2.51 -6.51
C VAL A 172 16.80 2.89 -6.12
N ALA A 173 17.58 3.46 -7.03
CA ALA A 173 19.00 3.78 -6.81
C ALA A 173 19.81 2.56 -6.29
N ASN A 174 19.51 1.37 -6.83
CA ASN A 174 20.06 0.06 -6.43
C ASN A 174 19.66 -0.48 -5.04
N GLU A 175 18.90 0.27 -4.25
CA GLU A 175 18.41 -0.17 -2.94
C GLU A 175 17.07 -0.92 -3.08
N PRO A 176 16.94 -2.14 -2.53
CA PRO A 176 15.66 -2.86 -2.46
C PRO A 176 14.63 -2.05 -1.69
N PHE A 177 13.43 -1.95 -2.25
CA PHE A 177 12.37 -1.13 -1.68
C PHE A 177 11.08 -1.93 -1.41
N ILE A 178 10.61 -2.68 -2.42
CA ILE A 178 9.39 -3.49 -2.33
C ILE A 178 9.66 -4.87 -2.93
N ALA A 179 9.07 -5.92 -2.36
CA ALA A 179 9.03 -7.23 -2.96
C ALA A 179 7.58 -7.66 -3.21
N VAL A 180 7.32 -8.19 -4.41
CA VAL A 180 6.08 -8.87 -4.76
C VAL A 180 6.38 -10.35 -4.88
N ASN A 181 5.70 -11.15 -4.06
CA ASN A 181 5.76 -12.60 -4.07
C ASN A 181 4.64 -13.16 -4.91
N VAL A 182 4.93 -14.19 -5.70
CA VAL A 182 3.95 -14.99 -6.41
C VAL A 182 4.16 -16.46 -6.03
N ASP A 183 3.17 -17.05 -5.37
CA ASP A 183 3.16 -18.45 -5.01
C ASP A 183 1.81 -19.09 -5.34
N ASN A 184 1.81 -20.07 -6.25
CA ASN A 184 0.61 -20.78 -6.72
C ASN A 184 -0.52 -19.84 -7.18
N GLY A 185 -0.17 -18.76 -7.88
CA GLY A 185 -1.12 -17.74 -8.35
C GLY A 185 -1.58 -16.76 -7.25
N GLU A 186 -1.10 -16.91 -6.01
CA GLU A 186 -1.37 -15.96 -4.92
C GLU A 186 -0.25 -14.93 -4.83
N PHE A 187 -0.64 -13.66 -4.80
CA PHE A 187 0.25 -12.52 -4.74
C PHE A 187 0.30 -11.94 -3.32
N SER A 188 1.48 -11.53 -2.89
CA SER A 188 1.63 -10.73 -1.67
C SER A 188 2.72 -9.68 -1.84
N THR A 189 2.58 -8.56 -1.15
CA THR A 189 3.55 -7.46 -1.16
C THR A 189 4.08 -7.21 0.25
N ASP A 190 5.41 -7.14 0.34
CA ASP A 190 6.14 -6.89 1.58
C ASP A 190 7.30 -5.90 1.37
N MET A 191 7.72 -5.24 2.45
CA MET A 191 8.82 -4.27 2.47
C MET A 191 10.20 -4.93 2.70
N GLN A 192 10.39 -6.16 2.23
CA GLN A 192 11.58 -6.95 2.55
C GLN A 192 12.59 -7.04 1.41
N ASN A 193 13.86 -7.06 1.78
CA ASN A 193 14.93 -7.47 0.89
C ASN A 193 14.84 -9.00 0.65
N CYS A 194 15.15 -9.44 -0.56
CA CYS A 194 15.21 -10.86 -0.88
C CYS A 194 16.59 -11.22 -1.41
N GLU A 195 17.16 -12.25 -0.81
CA GLU A 195 18.30 -12.96 -1.38
C GLU A 195 17.78 -13.79 -2.56
N ASN A 196 18.31 -13.56 -3.77
CA ASN A 196 17.96 -14.26 -5.03
C ASN A 196 16.55 -13.99 -5.59
N PRO A 197 16.25 -12.75 -6.04
CA PRO A 197 15.01 -12.46 -6.73
C PRO A 197 14.91 -13.16 -8.09
N THR A 198 13.70 -13.57 -8.46
CA THR A 198 13.38 -14.16 -9.78
C THR A 198 13.38 -13.11 -10.89
N ALA A 199 12.96 -11.89 -10.53
CA ALA A 199 12.94 -10.73 -11.40
C ALA A 199 13.29 -9.47 -10.61
N ILE A 200 13.85 -8.47 -11.29
CA ILE A 200 14.17 -7.17 -10.71
C ILE A 200 13.63 -6.06 -11.62
N MET A 201 12.95 -5.10 -11.03
CA MET A 201 12.62 -3.81 -11.64
C MET A 201 13.43 -2.73 -10.91
N ALA A 202 14.34 -2.04 -11.60
CA ALA A 202 15.28 -1.11 -10.99
C ALA A 202 15.15 0.29 -11.59
N PHE A 203 14.72 1.25 -10.79
CA PHE A 203 14.72 2.66 -11.14
C PHE A 203 16.09 3.28 -10.81
N ASP A 204 16.58 4.18 -11.65
CA ASP A 204 17.84 4.91 -11.42
C ASP A 204 17.76 5.80 -10.17
N ASP A 205 16.64 6.51 -9.98
CA ASP A 205 16.41 7.40 -8.86
C ASP A 205 14.91 7.53 -8.48
N MET A 206 14.64 8.27 -7.41
CA MET A 206 13.27 8.51 -6.92
C MET A 206 12.45 9.38 -7.86
N ASP A 207 13.07 10.28 -8.63
CA ASP A 207 12.36 11.16 -9.54
C ASP A 207 11.81 10.38 -10.73
N THR A 208 12.61 9.47 -11.31
CA THR A 208 12.16 8.54 -12.34
C THR A 208 11.09 7.60 -11.81
N ALA A 209 11.29 7.00 -10.62
CA ALA A 209 10.31 6.10 -10.02
C ALA A 209 8.97 6.80 -9.81
N GLY A 210 8.98 7.97 -9.17
CA GLY A 210 7.78 8.78 -8.92
C GLY A 210 7.11 9.23 -10.20
N GLY A 211 7.88 9.72 -11.17
CA GLY A 211 7.35 10.18 -12.46
C GLY A 211 6.70 9.04 -13.27
N ILE A 212 7.25 7.83 -13.24
CA ILE A 212 6.62 6.66 -13.89
C ILE A 212 5.33 6.27 -13.17
N LEU A 213 5.36 6.19 -11.83
CA LEU A 213 4.19 5.81 -11.03
C LEU A 213 3.02 6.79 -11.15
N ARG A 214 3.31 8.08 -11.36
CA ARG A 214 2.31 9.14 -11.61
C ARG A 214 1.93 9.28 -13.09
N GLY A 215 2.54 8.51 -13.99
CA GLY A 215 2.28 8.58 -15.44
C GLY A 215 2.88 9.82 -16.13
N GLU A 216 3.78 10.54 -15.48
CA GLU A 216 4.49 11.72 -16.01
C GLU A 216 5.67 11.31 -16.91
N ILE A 217 6.23 10.13 -16.68
CA ILE A 217 7.35 9.57 -17.44
C ILE A 217 6.90 8.26 -18.11
N ASP A 218 7.06 8.19 -19.43
CA ASP A 218 6.84 6.97 -20.18
C ASP A 218 7.87 5.88 -19.81
N SER A 219 7.37 4.70 -19.42
CA SER A 219 8.18 3.58 -18.93
C SER A 219 9.06 2.99 -20.04
N PHE A 220 8.58 2.91 -21.28
CA PHE A 220 9.38 2.42 -22.41
C PHE A 220 10.54 3.35 -22.74
N GLY A 221 10.29 4.65 -22.75
CA GLY A 221 11.31 5.67 -22.90
C GLY A 221 12.33 5.66 -21.76
N ALA A 222 11.88 5.42 -20.52
CA ALA A 222 12.78 5.27 -19.38
C ALA A 222 13.69 4.05 -19.51
N ILE A 223 13.17 2.91 -20.01
CA ILE A 223 13.99 1.73 -20.34
C ILE A 223 15.03 2.06 -21.42
N GLY A 224 14.61 2.69 -22.52
CA GLY A 224 15.51 3.05 -23.62
C GLY A 224 16.63 4.02 -23.22
N ARG A 225 16.42 4.83 -22.18
CA ARG A 225 17.42 5.74 -21.59
C ARG A 225 18.23 5.13 -20.44
N GLY A 226 17.98 3.87 -20.09
CA GLY A 226 18.64 3.21 -18.97
C GLY A 226 18.22 3.72 -17.57
N LYS A 227 17.09 4.44 -17.49
CA LYS A 227 16.53 4.95 -16.22
C LYS A 227 15.62 3.93 -15.52
N LEU A 228 15.10 2.95 -16.26
CA LEU A 228 14.37 1.80 -15.75
C LEU A 228 15.00 0.52 -16.29
N GLY A 229 15.57 -0.29 -15.41
CA GLY A 229 16.13 -1.60 -15.71
C GLY A 229 15.14 -2.72 -15.38
N VAL A 230 15.08 -3.73 -16.24
CA VAL A 230 14.25 -4.92 -16.06
C VAL A 230 15.14 -6.15 -16.25
N PHE A 231 15.21 -7.02 -15.24
CA PHE A 231 16.12 -8.16 -15.21
C PHE A 231 15.42 -9.43 -14.74
N GLY A 232 15.94 -10.60 -15.18
CA GLY A 232 15.43 -11.90 -14.76
C GLY A 232 14.25 -12.38 -15.61
N ASN A 233 13.22 -12.94 -14.98
CA ASN A 233 12.09 -13.53 -15.68
C ASN A 233 11.18 -12.47 -16.34
N ILE A 234 11.36 -12.26 -17.65
CA ILE A 234 10.61 -11.26 -18.42
C ILE A 234 9.10 -11.53 -18.43
N ASN A 235 8.66 -12.79 -18.45
CA ASN A 235 7.23 -13.12 -18.41
C ASN A 235 6.58 -12.68 -17.09
N MET A 236 7.29 -12.84 -15.97
CA MET A 236 6.83 -12.35 -14.67
C MET A 236 6.67 -10.83 -14.68
N ILE A 237 7.63 -10.10 -15.25
CA ILE A 237 7.57 -8.65 -15.33
C ILE A 237 6.43 -8.19 -16.25
N ASP A 238 6.24 -8.83 -17.40
CA ASP A 238 5.13 -8.51 -18.31
C ASP A 238 3.76 -8.70 -17.63
N HIS A 239 3.58 -9.79 -16.89
CA HIS A 239 2.33 -10.04 -16.16
C HIS A 239 2.10 -9.03 -15.03
N ILE A 240 3.15 -8.66 -14.31
CA ILE A 240 3.09 -7.61 -13.29
C ILE A 240 2.75 -6.26 -13.93
N ASN A 241 3.34 -5.91 -15.09
CA ASN A 241 3.00 -4.68 -15.81
C ASN A 241 1.53 -4.66 -16.26
N LYS A 242 0.98 -5.79 -16.71
CA LYS A 242 -0.45 -5.92 -17.03
C LYS A 242 -1.33 -5.65 -15.82
N LEU A 243 -0.97 -6.20 -14.66
CA LEU A 243 -1.69 -5.98 -13.41
C LEU A 243 -1.56 -4.53 -12.93
N LEU A 244 -0.38 -3.90 -13.05
CA LEU A 244 -0.18 -2.47 -12.73
C LEU A 244 -1.10 -1.58 -13.58
N GLY A 245 -1.30 -1.93 -14.86
CA GLY A 245 -2.26 -1.24 -15.72
C GLY A 245 -3.73 -1.31 -15.24
N LEU A 246 -4.07 -2.28 -14.39
CA LEU A 246 -5.39 -2.36 -13.76
C LEU A 246 -5.49 -1.49 -12.51
N VAL A 247 -4.38 -1.23 -11.81
CA VAL A 247 -4.34 -0.49 -10.54
C VAL A 247 -4.97 0.90 -10.67
N ALA A 248 -4.67 1.63 -11.75
CA ALA A 248 -5.23 2.96 -11.98
C ALA A 248 -6.77 2.97 -11.88
N ARG A 249 -7.44 1.94 -12.41
CA ARG A 249 -8.91 1.85 -12.38
C ARG A 249 -9.48 1.82 -10.96
N TYR A 250 -8.72 1.36 -9.97
CA TYR A 250 -9.15 1.17 -8.59
C TYR A 250 -8.68 2.28 -7.63
N LEU A 251 -7.69 3.08 -8.02
CA LEU A 251 -7.08 4.10 -7.16
C LEU A 251 -7.28 5.54 -7.65
N ASP A 252 -8.03 5.73 -8.75
CA ASP A 252 -8.46 7.04 -9.24
C ASP A 252 -9.40 7.78 -8.26
#